data_AF-A0A662HXH1-F1
#
_entry.id   AF-A0A662HXH1-F1
#
_cell.length_a   1.000
_cell.length_b   1.000
_cell.length_c   1.000
_cell.angle_alpha   90.00
_cell.angle_beta   90.00
_cell.angle_gamma   90.00
#
_symmetry.space_group_name_H-M   'P 1'
#
loop_
_entity.id
_entity.type
_entity.pdbx_description
1 polymer ?
#
loop_
_entity_poly.entity_id
_entity_poly.type
_entity_poly.pdbx_seq_one_letter_code
_entity_poly.pdbx_strand_id
1 'polypeptide(L)'
;MKLPRVKEPLYMKKQYQSCSLEERKILRIVIKQGTWFTKPYWDAFKDYLKSQGVSWQLLMEAWGWVNHYFVQWAEGIISWEEAFDRLEIVLNNIIR
;
A
#
# COMPACT_ATOMS: atom_id res chain seq x y z
N MET A 1 5.85 3.13 15.50
CA MET A 1 4.52 3.76 15.42
C MET A 1 3.46 2.77 14.92
N LYS A 2 2.18 3.06 15.17
CA LYS A 2 1.05 2.32 14.59
C LYS A 2 0.45 3.13 13.46
N LEU A 3 0.28 2.52 12.29
CA LEU A 3 -0.34 3.20 11.16
C LEU A 3 -1.87 3.23 11.34
N PRO A 4 -2.55 4.37 11.05
CA PRO A 4 -4.00 4.42 10.97
C PRO A 4 -4.53 3.36 10.00
N ARG A 5 -5.42 2.49 10.47
CA ARG A 5 -5.99 1.44 9.63
C ARG A 5 -7.11 2.00 8.77
N VAL A 6 -7.15 1.57 7.52
CA VAL A 6 -8.22 1.91 6.56
C VAL A 6 -8.82 0.62 6.01
N LYS A 7 -10.09 0.70 5.63
CA LYS A 7 -10.80 -0.42 5.02
C LYS A 7 -10.11 -0.87 3.73
N GLU A 8 -10.21 -2.16 3.45
CA GLU A 8 -9.72 -2.77 2.21
C GLU A 8 -10.29 -2.02 0.99
N PRO A 9 -9.43 -1.59 0.04
CA PRO A 9 -9.85 -0.95 -1.20
C PRO A 9 -10.36 -2.00 -2.19
N LEU A 10 -11.57 -2.51 -1.95
CA LEU A 10 -12.19 -3.59 -2.73
C LEU A 10 -12.32 -3.28 -4.22
N TYR A 11 -12.42 -2.00 -4.60
CA TYR A 11 -12.52 -1.62 -6.01
C TYR A 11 -11.27 -2.06 -6.80
N MET A 12 -10.07 -1.87 -6.24
CA MET A 12 -8.80 -2.19 -6.90
C MET A 12 -8.63 -3.71 -7.02
N LYS A 13 -8.95 -4.44 -5.95
CA LYS A 13 -8.91 -5.90 -5.95
C LYS A 13 -9.89 -6.51 -6.94
N LYS A 14 -11.14 -6.03 -6.95
CA LYS A 14 -12.16 -6.48 -7.91
C LYS A 14 -11.70 -6.22 -9.34
N GLN A 15 -11.20 -5.02 -9.64
CA GLN A 15 -10.70 -4.67 -10.96
C GLN A 15 -9.53 -5.58 -11.39
N TYR A 16 -8.60 -5.88 -10.47
CA TYR A 16 -7.49 -6.79 -10.73
C TYR A 16 -7.96 -8.22 -11.04
N GLN A 17 -8.96 -8.71 -10.30
CA GLN A 17 -9.45 -10.08 -10.43
C GLN A 17 -10.36 -10.26 -11.67
N SER A 18 -11.10 -9.23 -12.06
CA SER A 18 -12.06 -9.29 -13.18
C SER A 18 -11.45 -9.02 -14.55
N CYS A 19 -10.22 -8.50 -14.62
CA CYS A 19 -9.61 -8.12 -15.89
C CYS A 19 -8.88 -9.29 -16.58
N SER A 20 -8.65 -9.11 -17.89
CA SER A 20 -7.89 -10.02 -18.74
C SER A 20 -6.43 -10.12 -18.33
N LEU A 21 -5.71 -11.11 -18.87
CA LEU A 21 -4.30 -11.32 -18.54
C LEU A 21 -3.42 -10.10 -18.88
N GLU A 22 -3.66 -9.43 -20.01
CA GLU A 22 -2.90 -8.24 -20.40
C GLU A 22 -3.21 -7.04 -19.49
N GLU A 23 -4.48 -6.85 -19.14
CA GLU A 23 -4.89 -5.81 -18.19
C GLU A 23 -4.30 -6.05 -16.78
N ARG A 24 -4.17 -7.32 -16.35
CA ARG A 24 -3.51 -7.65 -15.08
C ARG A 24 -2.05 -7.23 -15.07
N LYS A 25 -1.32 -7.33 -16.18
CA LYS A 25 0.07 -6.86 -16.27
C LYS A 25 0.15 -5.36 -16.02
N ILE A 26 -0.78 -4.60 -16.62
CA ILE A 26 -0.87 -3.14 -16.43
C ILE A 26 -1.26 -2.82 -14.99
N LEU A 27 -2.30 -3.45 -14.44
CA LEU A 27 -2.74 -3.21 -13.07
C LEU A 27 -1.70 -3.61 -12.04
N ARG A 28 -0.89 -4.64 -12.30
CA ARG A 28 0.25 -4.99 -11.43
C ARG A 28 1.26 -3.84 -11.35
N ILE A 29 1.52 -3.14 -12.45
CA ILE A 29 2.39 -1.95 -12.47
C ILE A 29 1.74 -0.81 -11.67
N VAL A 30 0.44 -0.56 -11.86
CA VAL A 30 -0.32 0.46 -11.11
C VAL A 30 -0.30 0.18 -9.61
N ILE A 31 -0.57 -1.07 -9.21
CA ILE A 31 -0.51 -1.48 -7.81
C ILE A 31 0.88 -1.22 -7.26
N LYS A 32 1.93 -1.60 -7.99
CA LYS A 32 3.32 -1.38 -7.58
C LYS A 32 3.70 0.09 -7.45
N GLN A 33 3.21 0.95 -8.34
CA GLN A 33 3.43 2.40 -8.26
C GLN A 33 2.86 2.99 -6.96
N GLY A 34 1.76 2.43 -6.45
CA GLY A 34 1.25 2.71 -5.11
C GLY A 34 0.47 4.00 -4.94
N THR A 35 0.57 4.95 -5.86
CA THR A 35 -0.09 6.27 -5.78
C THR A 35 -1.60 6.17 -5.62
N TRP A 36 -2.23 5.12 -6.14
CA TRP A 36 -3.65 4.81 -5.96
C TRP A 36 -4.06 4.65 -4.47
N PHE A 37 -3.11 4.25 -3.62
CA PHE A 37 -3.30 4.06 -2.18
C PHE A 37 -2.54 5.08 -1.35
N THR A 38 -1.23 5.24 -1.60
CA THR A 38 -0.35 6.05 -0.74
C THR A 38 -0.75 7.52 -0.75
N LYS A 39 -1.19 8.06 -1.90
CA LYS A 39 -1.60 9.47 -2.01
C LYS A 39 -2.86 9.77 -1.18
N PRO A 40 -4.00 9.10 -1.36
CA PRO A 40 -5.18 9.37 -0.54
C PRO A 40 -4.93 9.04 0.94
N TYR A 41 -4.14 8.01 1.24
CA TYR A 41 -3.75 7.69 2.60
C TYR A 41 -2.92 8.80 3.27
N TRP A 42 -1.92 9.33 2.56
CA TRP A 42 -1.14 10.47 3.03
C TRP A 42 -2.01 11.69 3.21
N ASP A 43 -2.87 12.04 2.25
CA ASP A 43 -3.70 13.23 2.36
C ASP A 43 -4.65 13.17 3.57
N ALA A 44 -5.13 11.98 3.93
CA ALA A 44 -5.97 11.75 5.10
C ALA A 44 -5.20 11.81 6.44
N PHE A 45 -3.94 11.36 6.49
CA PHE A 45 -3.22 11.16 7.75
C PHE A 45 -1.88 11.91 7.87
N LYS A 46 -1.54 12.79 6.92
CA LYS A 46 -0.23 13.47 6.83
C LYS A 46 0.19 14.13 8.14
N ASP A 47 -0.73 14.76 8.87
CA ASP A 47 -0.38 15.49 10.09
C ASP A 47 -0.02 14.51 11.22
N TYR A 48 -0.75 13.41 11.33
CA TYR A 48 -0.39 12.30 12.22
C TYR A 48 0.94 11.68 11.82
N LEU A 49 1.12 11.32 10.56
CA LEU A 49 2.36 10.71 10.05
C LEU A 49 3.58 11.61 10.31
N LYS A 50 3.46 12.91 10.02
CA LYS A 50 4.51 13.90 10.31
C LYS A 50 4.83 14.00 11.79
N SER A 51 3.82 13.95 12.67
CA SER A 51 4.05 13.95 14.12
C SER A 51 4.86 12.74 14.61
N GLN A 52 4.90 11.66 13.81
CA GLN A 52 5.66 10.44 14.07
C GLN A 52 7.00 10.39 13.30
N GLY A 53 7.41 11.49 12.67
CA GLY A 53 8.65 11.57 11.88
C GLY A 53 8.55 10.97 10.48
N VAL A 54 7.36 10.60 10.01
CA VAL A 54 7.17 10.03 8.66
C VAL A 54 6.98 11.16 7.65
N SER A 55 7.87 11.23 6.67
CA SER A 55 7.73 12.08 5.48
C SER A 55 7.06 11.31 4.33
N TRP A 56 6.60 12.03 3.31
CA TRP A 56 6.08 11.43 2.09
C TRP A 56 7.14 10.54 1.42
N GLN A 57 8.40 10.98 1.43
CA GLN A 57 9.52 10.23 0.87
C GLN A 57 9.72 8.90 1.60
N LEU A 58 9.67 8.89 2.94
CA LEU A 58 9.83 7.65 3.72
C LEU A 58 8.64 6.70 3.52
N LEU A 59 7.42 7.23 3.38
CA LEU A 59 6.24 6.41 3.04
C LEU A 59 6.40 5.76 1.66
N MET A 60 6.86 6.53 0.65
CA MET A 60 7.06 6.01 -0.70
C MET A 60 8.25 5.05 -0.78
N GLU A 61 9.30 5.28 0.00
CA GLU A 61 10.41 4.35 0.15
C GLU A 61 9.91 3.03 0.74
N ALA A 62 9.22 3.07 1.89
CA ALA A 62 8.61 1.90 2.52
C ALA A 62 7.71 1.13 1.53
N TRP A 63 6.88 1.85 0.78
CA TRP A 63 6.05 1.27 -0.27
C TRP A 63 6.86 0.52 -1.32
N GLY A 64 7.97 1.09 -1.78
CA GLY A 64 8.89 0.47 -2.73
C GLY A 64 9.35 -0.92 -2.30
N TRP A 65 9.61 -1.12 -1.01
CA TRP A 65 10.00 -2.40 -0.43
C TRP A 65 8.84 -3.40 -0.33
N VAL A 66 7.62 -2.95 -0.07
CA VAL A 66 6.47 -3.83 0.26
C VAL A 66 5.44 -3.98 -0.85
N ASN A 67 5.60 -3.28 -1.97
CA ASN A 67 4.57 -3.23 -3.03
C ASN A 67 4.17 -4.61 -3.59
N HIS A 68 5.05 -5.61 -3.49
CA HIS A 68 4.77 -6.97 -3.93
C HIS A 68 3.73 -7.67 -3.04
N TYR A 69 3.66 -7.35 -1.74
CA TYR A 69 2.59 -7.85 -0.86
C TYR A 69 1.22 -7.31 -1.27
N PHE A 70 1.14 -6.06 -1.75
CA PHE A 70 -0.10 -5.51 -2.27
C PHE A 70 -0.52 -6.16 -3.60
N VAL A 71 0.42 -6.65 -4.40
CA VAL A 71 0.09 -7.51 -5.54
C VAL A 71 -0.47 -8.86 -5.07
N GLN A 72 0.18 -9.51 -4.09
CA GLN A 72 -0.31 -10.77 -3.51
C GLN A 72 -1.70 -10.62 -2.90
N TRP A 73 -1.99 -9.49 -2.27
CA TRP A 73 -3.31 -9.14 -1.77
C TRP A 73 -4.36 -9.07 -2.90
N ALA A 74 -4.02 -8.41 -4.01
CA ALA A 74 -4.91 -8.31 -5.17
C ALA A 74 -5.12 -9.68 -5.84
N GLU A 75 -4.09 -10.53 -5.85
CA GLU A 75 -4.14 -11.93 -6.30
C GLU A 75 -4.96 -12.83 -5.34
N GLY A 76 -5.30 -12.35 -4.14
CA GLY A 76 -6.06 -13.12 -3.14
C GLY A 76 -5.22 -14.09 -2.31
N ILE A 77 -3.89 -13.98 -2.37
CA ILE A 77 -2.94 -14.85 -1.66
C ILE A 77 -2.86 -14.47 -0.18
N ILE A 78 -2.86 -13.16 0.11
CA ILE A 78 -2.85 -12.63 1.48
C ILE A 78 -4.01 -11.66 1.70
N SER A 79 -4.36 -11.45 2.96
CA SER A 79 -5.36 -10.46 3.36
C SER A 79 -4.84 -9.02 3.24
N TRP A 80 -5.77 -8.07 3.23
CA TRP A 80 -5.45 -6.65 3.26
C TRP A 80 -4.64 -6.28 4.50
N GLU A 81 -5.04 -6.79 5.66
CA GLU A 81 -4.36 -6.50 6.94
C GLU A 81 -2.93 -7.03 6.93
N GLU A 82 -2.69 -8.22 6.38
CA GLU A 82 -1.32 -8.76 6.25
C GLU A 82 -0.45 -7.88 5.36
N ALA A 83 -0.95 -7.41 4.20
CA ALA A 83 -0.21 -6.49 3.34
C ALA A 83 0.08 -5.15 4.05
N PHE A 84 -0.90 -4.63 4.79
CA PHE A 84 -0.78 -3.39 5.55
C PHE A 84 0.23 -3.52 6.71
N ASP A 85 0.23 -4.66 7.41
CA ASP A 85 1.18 -4.95 8.46
C ASP A 85 2.62 -4.94 7.95
N ARG A 86 2.86 -5.45 6.73
CA ARG A 86 4.19 -5.35 6.09
C ARG A 86 4.62 -3.90 5.89
N LEU A 87 3.71 -3.04 5.42
CA LEU A 87 4.00 -1.61 5.27
C LEU A 87 4.34 -0.96 6.61
N GLU A 88 3.56 -1.24 7.67
CA GLU A 88 3.81 -0.72 9.01
C GLU A 88 5.18 -1.18 9.55
N ILE A 89 5.51 -2.47 9.41
CA ILE A 89 6.79 -3.03 9.85
C ILE A 89 7.95 -2.36 9.14
N VAL A 90 7.91 -2.26 7.81
CA VAL A 90 9.01 -1.67 7.04
C VAL A 90 9.15 -0.18 7.33
N LEU A 91 8.05 0.57 7.40
CA LEU A 91 8.11 2.00 7.72
C LEU A 91 8.72 2.22 9.12
N ASN A 92 8.35 1.39 10.10
CA ASN A 92 8.93 1.42 11.43
C ASN A 92 10.42 1.10 11.48
N ASN A 93 10.92 0.29 10.54
CA ASN A 93 12.35 -0.01 10.44
C ASN A 93 13.13 1.12 9.77
N ILE A 94 12.51 1.88 8.87
CA ILE A 94 13.16 3.01 8.18
C ILE A 94 13.28 4.23 9.10
N ILE A 95 12.28 4.50 9.95
CA ILE A 95 12.28 5.66 10.85
C ILE A 95 13.09 5.47 12.15
N ARG A 96 13.57 4.24 12.41
CA ARG A 96 14.41 3.91 13.57
C ARG A 96 15.86 4.30 13.32
#